data_AF-A0AAV8XIK3-F1
#
_entry.id   AF-A0AAV8XIK3-F1
#
_cell.length_a   1.000
_cell.length_b   1.000
_cell.length_c   1.000
_cell.angle_alpha   90.00
_cell.angle_beta   90.00
_cell.angle_gamma   90.00
#
_symmetry.space_group_name_H-M   'P 1'
#
loop_
_entity.id
_entity.type
_entity.pdbx_description
1 polymer ?
#
loop_
_entity_poly.entity_id
_entity_poly.type
_entity_poly.pdbx_seq_one_letter_code
_entity_poly.pdbx_strand_id
1 'polypeptide(L)'
;MGRCHGINPLTFVKDCVSFTTTVSARFWLMDCRNVSDAARMATELYTQAAHVPFMAKFVVFAKRVSTLEARIRVFCMTDDKEDKTLEHQEHFTKSPRAET
;
A
#
# COMPACT_ATOMS: atom_id res chain seq x y z
N MET A 1 5.16 32.70 5.37
CA MET A 1 5.36 32.88 3.91
C MET A 1 6.62 32.13 3.53
N GLY A 2 6.46 30.87 3.10
CA GLY A 2 7.52 29.85 3.10
C GLY A 2 8.63 30.15 2.10
N ARG A 3 9.84 30.40 2.61
CA ARG A 3 11.07 30.48 1.82
C ARG A 3 11.64 29.07 1.66
N CYS A 4 11.41 28.43 0.54
CA CYS A 4 12.27 27.33 0.08
C CYS A 4 13.49 27.98 -0.59
N HIS A 5 14.65 27.91 0.06
CA HIS A 5 15.90 28.49 -0.45
C HIS A 5 16.34 27.74 -1.72
N GLY A 6 16.41 28.44 -2.86
CA GLY A 6 17.21 28.02 -4.02
C GLY A 6 16.49 27.42 -5.24
N ILE A 7 15.17 27.50 -5.35
CA ILE A 7 14.43 26.99 -6.54
C ILE A 7 13.75 28.15 -7.26
N ASN A 8 13.52 28.00 -8.57
CA ASN A 8 12.76 28.91 -9.44
C ASN A 8 11.60 29.58 -8.69
N PRO A 9 11.36 30.89 -8.90
CA PRO A 9 10.39 31.65 -8.12
C PRO A 9 9.02 30.98 -8.15
N LEU A 10 8.54 30.59 -6.96
CA LEU A 10 7.21 30.04 -6.77
C LEU A 10 6.20 31.20 -6.76
N THR A 11 5.23 31.15 -7.68
CA THR A 11 4.13 32.12 -7.72
C THR A 11 2.89 31.50 -7.10
N PHE A 12 2.28 32.17 -6.12
CA PHE A 12 1.09 31.71 -5.43
C PHE A 12 -0.14 32.45 -5.96
N VAL A 13 -1.11 31.72 -6.52
CA VAL A 13 -2.36 32.28 -7.05
C VAL A 13 -3.49 31.33 -6.68
N LYS A 14 -4.51 31.82 -5.93
CA LYS A 14 -5.72 31.06 -5.60
C LYS A 14 -5.43 29.62 -5.12
N ASP A 15 -4.67 29.51 -4.03
CA ASP A 15 -4.28 28.25 -3.39
C ASP A 15 -3.47 27.28 -4.28
N CYS A 16 -2.98 27.76 -5.42
CA CYS A 16 -2.10 27.02 -6.32
C CYS A 16 -0.69 27.60 -6.31
N VAL A 17 0.29 26.75 -6.59
CA VAL A 17 1.70 27.11 -6.76
C VAL A 17 2.08 26.92 -8.23
N SER A 18 2.62 27.95 -8.86
CA SER A 18 3.11 27.93 -10.25
C SER A 18 4.62 28.15 -10.29
N PHE A 19 5.31 27.33 -11.09
CA PHE A 19 6.75 27.41 -11.32
C PHE A 19 7.11 26.86 -12.71
N THR A 20 8.27 27.24 -13.24
CA THR A 20 8.82 26.73 -14.50
C THR A 20 9.96 25.74 -14.23
N THR A 21 10.14 24.76 -15.12
CA THR A 21 11.27 23.82 -15.11
C THR A 21 11.74 23.60 -16.54
N THR A 22 13.05 23.45 -16.74
CA THR A 22 13.65 23.09 -18.03
C THR A 22 13.79 21.58 -18.22
N VAL A 23 13.55 20.81 -17.15
CA VAL A 23 13.64 19.34 -17.13
C VAL A 23 12.31 18.71 -16.74
N SER A 24 12.03 17.54 -17.31
CA SER A 24 10.88 16.72 -16.91
C SER A 24 11.24 15.87 -15.70
N ALA A 25 10.51 16.04 -14.60
CA ALA A 25 10.70 15.30 -13.35
C ALA A 25 9.37 15.17 -12.60
N ARG A 26 9.37 14.40 -11.51
CA ARG A 26 8.25 14.35 -10.56
C ARG A 26 8.46 15.42 -9.48
N PHE A 27 7.45 16.25 -9.26
CA PHE A 27 7.48 17.34 -8.28
C PHE A 27 6.39 17.12 -7.25
N TRP A 28 6.75 17.18 -5.98
CA TRP A 28 5.82 17.10 -4.84
C TRP A 28 6.03 18.32 -3.96
N LEU A 29 4.93 18.96 -3.55
CA LEU A 29 4.95 20.03 -2.57
C LEU A 29 4.69 19.43 -1.19
N MET A 30 5.53 19.78 -0.22
CA MET A 30 5.41 19.34 1.15
C MET A 30 5.51 20.56 2.07
N ASP A 31 4.46 20.79 2.87
CA ASP A 31 4.52 21.73 3.98
C ASP A 31 4.97 20.97 5.23
N CYS A 32 6.12 21.37 5.79
CA CYS A 32 6.71 20.73 6.95
C CYS A 32 7.36 21.75 7.87
N ARG A 33 7.23 21.53 9.19
CA ARG A 33 7.85 22.40 10.20
C ARG A 33 9.35 22.15 10.35
N ASN A 34 9.78 20.89 10.23
CA ASN A 34 11.19 20.51 10.30
C ASN A 34 11.74 20.22 8.90
N VAL A 35 12.31 21.24 8.26
CA VAL A 35 12.80 21.15 6.87
C VAL A 35 13.94 20.13 6.72
N SER A 36 14.73 19.87 7.77
CA SER A 36 15.80 18.86 7.72
C SER A 36 15.27 17.46 7.45
N ASP A 37 14.05 17.16 7.92
CA ASP A 37 13.46 15.83 7.84
C ASP A 37 12.54 15.67 6.62
N ALA A 38 12.30 16.76 5.88
CA ALA A 38 11.37 16.79 4.75
C ALA A 38 11.65 15.69 3.72
N ALA A 39 12.93 15.50 3.36
CA ALA A 39 13.35 14.48 2.41
C ALA A 39 13.10 13.05 2.91
N ARG A 40 13.39 12.79 4.20
CA ARG A 40 13.13 11.49 4.84
C ARG A 40 11.63 11.19 4.87
N MET A 41 10.83 12.15 5.34
CA MET A 41 9.37 12.03 5.39
C MET A 41 8.76 11.81 4.01
N ALA A 42 9.22 12.55 2.98
CA ALA A 42 8.76 12.38 1.60
C ALA A 42 9.10 10.99 1.05
N THR A 43 10.29 10.47 1.39
CA THR A 43 10.74 9.15 0.96
C THR A 43 9.92 8.04 1.60
N GLU A 44 9.67 8.13 2.91
CA GLU A 44 8.83 7.17 3.63
C GLU A 44 7.40 7.17 3.08
N LEU A 45 6.81 8.36 2.88
CA LEU A 45 5.47 8.49 2.31
C LEU A 45 5.40 7.96 0.89
N TYR A 46 6.36 8.31 0.02
CA TYR A 46 6.39 7.83 -1.35
C TYR A 46 6.54 6.31 -1.42
N THR A 47 7.39 5.73 -0.56
CA THR A 47 7.58 4.27 -0.49
C THR A 47 6.26 3.57 -0.20
N GLN A 48 5.46 4.09 0.73
CA GLN A 48 4.15 3.52 1.06
C GLN A 48 3.10 3.79 -0.03
N ALA A 49 3.03 5.02 -0.55
CA ALA A 49 2.02 5.43 -1.51
C ALA A 49 2.25 4.87 -2.92
N ALA A 50 3.48 4.50 -3.27
CA ALA A 50 3.82 3.91 -4.56
C ALA A 50 3.35 2.45 -4.69
N HIS A 51 2.95 1.80 -3.59
CA HIS A 51 2.38 0.45 -3.64
C HIS A 51 1.06 0.46 -4.42
N VAL A 52 0.99 -0.39 -5.43
CA VAL A 52 -0.24 -0.58 -6.22
C VAL A 52 -1.30 -1.26 -5.34
N PRO A 53 -2.50 -0.68 -5.17
CA PRO A 53 -3.56 -1.32 -4.41
C PRO A 53 -4.11 -2.50 -5.21
N PHE A 54 -4.21 -3.67 -4.56
CA PHE A 54 -4.81 -4.87 -5.13
C PHE A 54 -6.01 -5.32 -4.30
N MET A 55 -7.07 -5.73 -4.99
CA MET A 55 -8.19 -6.42 -4.35
C MET A 55 -7.78 -7.89 -4.14
N ALA A 56 -7.69 -8.31 -2.89
CA ALA A 56 -7.34 -9.67 -2.52
C ALA A 56 -8.43 -10.28 -1.63
N LYS A 57 -8.57 -11.60 -1.71
CA LYS A 57 -9.48 -12.41 -0.92
C LYS A 57 -8.66 -13.16 0.12
N PHE A 58 -9.10 -13.10 1.37
CA PHE A 58 -8.55 -13.96 2.42
C PHE A 58 -9.36 -15.25 2.51
N VAL A 59 -8.70 -16.39 2.44
CA VAL A 59 -9.33 -17.71 2.54
C VAL A 59 -8.70 -18.49 3.68
N VAL A 60 -9.54 -18.95 4.59
CA VAL A 60 -9.14 -19.70 5.78
C VAL A 60 -9.60 -21.15 5.66
N PHE A 61 -8.65 -22.07 5.74
CA PHE A 61 -8.89 -23.51 5.79
C PHE A 61 -8.59 -24.03 7.18
N ALA A 62 -9.44 -24.91 7.69
CA ALA A 62 -9.23 -25.56 8.97
C ALA A 62 -9.39 -27.08 8.82
N LYS A 63 -8.51 -27.84 9.47
CA LYS A 63 -8.61 -29.30 9.59
C LYS A 63 -8.32 -29.71 11.01
N ARG A 64 -9.26 -30.43 11.60
CA ARG A 64 -9.07 -31.03 12.91
C ARG A 64 -8.05 -32.17 12.80
N VAL A 65 -6.98 -32.10 13.61
CA VAL A 65 -5.91 -33.11 13.63
C VAL A 65 -6.15 -34.11 14.77
N SER A 66 -6.70 -33.65 15.89
CA SER A 66 -7.10 -34.49 17.03
C SER A 66 -8.30 -33.89 17.77
N THR A 67 -8.76 -34.53 18.85
CA THR A 67 -9.87 -34.00 19.66
C THR A 67 -9.56 -32.63 20.28
N LEU A 68 -8.29 -32.33 20.53
CA LEU A 68 -7.83 -31.08 21.15
C LEU A 68 -6.98 -30.20 20.23
N GLU A 69 -6.72 -30.64 18.99
CA GLU A 69 -5.82 -29.95 18.05
C GLU A 69 -6.47 -29.74 16.68
N ALA A 70 -6.30 -28.55 16.12
CA ALA A 70 -6.69 -28.22 14.75
C ALA A 70 -5.60 -27.41 14.05
N ARG A 71 -5.42 -27.64 12.75
CA ARG A 71 -4.50 -26.93 11.88
C ARG A 71 -5.27 -25.91 11.04
N ILE A 72 -4.86 -24.65 11.11
CA ILE A 72 -5.44 -23.54 10.34
C ILE A 72 -4.42 -23.09 9.29
N ARG A 73 -4.88 -22.82 8.07
CA ARG A 73 -4.10 -22.24 6.97
C ARG A 73 -4.83 -21.02 6.43
N VAL A 74 -4.13 -19.89 6.30
CA VAL A 74 -4.69 -18.62 5.79
C VAL A 74 -3.97 -18.23 4.52
N PHE A 75 -4.73 -17.95 3.46
CA PHE A 75 -4.22 -17.53 2.17
C PHE A 75 -4.73 -16.14 1.83
N CYS A 76 -3.88 -15.30 1.26
CA CYS A 76 -4.25 -14.06 0.61
C CYS A 76 -4.09 -14.26 -0.89
N MET A 77 -5.19 -14.18 -1.65
CA MET A 77 -5.21 -14.50 -3.08
C MET A 77 -5.83 -13.36 -3.87
N THR A 78 -5.21 -12.99 -4.97
CA THR A 78 -5.88 -12.23 -6.04
C THR A 78 -6.68 -13.20 -6.93
N ASP A 79 -7.52 -12.71 -7.82
CA ASP A 79 -8.61 -13.44 -8.52
C ASP A 79 -8.23 -14.70 -9.34
N ASP A 80 -6.94 -15.06 -9.41
CA ASP A 80 -6.44 -16.21 -10.17
C ASP A 80 -6.75 -17.56 -9.47
N LYS A 81 -7.95 -18.09 -9.75
CA LYS A 81 -8.36 -19.51 -9.60
C LYS A 81 -8.11 -20.12 -8.22
N GLU A 82 -9.11 -20.01 -7.33
CA GLU A 82 -9.17 -20.75 -6.05
C GLU A 82 -8.90 -22.27 -6.23
N ASP A 83 -9.24 -22.82 -7.41
CA ASP A 83 -9.07 -24.24 -7.80
C ASP A 83 -7.62 -24.72 -7.91
N LYS A 84 -6.63 -23.81 -7.93
CA LYS A 84 -5.20 -24.18 -7.99
C LYS A 84 -4.55 -24.35 -6.61
N THR A 85 -5.29 -24.14 -5.53
CA THR A 85 -4.74 -24.31 -4.18
C THR A 85 -4.65 -25.79 -3.81
N LEU A 86 -3.49 -26.22 -3.30
CA LEU A 86 -3.17 -27.61 -2.88
C LEU A 86 -4.18 -28.22 -1.88
N GLU A 87 -5.04 -27.40 -1.28
CA GLU A 87 -6.02 -27.78 -0.26
C GLU A 87 -7.21 -28.59 -0.80
N HIS A 88 -7.54 -28.46 -2.09
CA HIS A 88 -8.55 -29.33 -2.74
C HIS A 88 -8.08 -30.79 -2.79
N GLN A 89 -6.77 -31.04 -2.82
CA GLN A 89 -6.20 -32.40 -2.79
C GLN A 89 -6.07 -32.97 -1.38
N GLU A 90 -5.99 -32.14 -0.32
CA GLU A 90 -5.74 -32.59 1.06
C GLU A 90 -7.01 -32.73 1.96
N HIS A 91 -8.22 -32.62 1.39
CA HIS A 91 -9.51 -32.67 2.08
C HIS A 91 -9.65 -31.62 3.22
N PHE A 92 -9.19 -30.39 3.00
CA PHE A 92 -9.45 -29.28 3.94
C PHE A 92 -10.85 -28.70 3.70
N THR A 93 -11.64 -28.53 4.76
CA THR A 93 -12.98 -27.91 4.65
C THR A 93 -12.86 -26.39 4.78
N LYS A 94 -13.46 -25.66 3.83
CA LYS A 94 -13.47 -24.19 3.80
C LYS A 94 -14.33 -23.67 4.96
N SER A 95 -13.77 -22.77 5.79
CA SER A 95 -14.58 -21.99 6.74
C SER A 95 -15.33 -20.89 5.98
N PRO A 96 -16.56 -20.50 6.36
CA PRO A 96 -17.28 -19.39 5.70
C PRO A 96 -16.40 -18.14 5.61
N ARG A 97 -16.37 -17.52 4.42
CA ARG A 97 -15.57 -16.34 4.08
C ARG A 97 -15.89 -15.20 5.05
N ALA A 98 -14.85 -14.51 5.54
CA ALA A 98 -14.98 -13.16 6.05
C ALA A 98 -14.84 -12.20 4.86
N GLU A 99 -15.90 -11.48 4.52
CA GLU A 99 -15.83 -10.31 3.65
C GLU A 99 -15.58 -9.10 4.56
N THR A 100 -14.46 -8.41 4.34
CA THR A 100 -14.09 -7.16 5.02
C THR A 100 -13.88 -6.08 3.97
#